data_AF-A0A103XPR3-F1
#
_entry.id   AF-A0A103XPR3-F1
#
_cell.length_a   1.000
_cell.length_b   1.000
_cell.length_c   1.000
_cell.angle_alpha   90.00
_cell.angle_beta   90.00
_cell.angle_gamma   90.00
#
_symmetry.space_group_name_H-M   'P 1'
#
loop_
_entity.id
_entity.type
_entity.pdbx_description
1 polymer ?
#
loop_
_entity_poly.entity_id
_entity_poly.type
_entity_poly.pdbx_seq_one_letter_code
_entity_poly.pdbx_strand_id
1 'polypeptide(L)'
;MDNGDGIAVGWFPIFRDKEGRELFVRRMPTFFETFSVVLIDGDGIVRADVPFRRAESKYSVEQVGVTVEFYGGELNGVSYSDPVTVKKYARRAQLGEI
;
A
#
# COMPACT_ATOMS: atom_id res chain seq x y z
N MET A 1 -7.66 -18.40 -13.97
CA MET A 1 -7.33 -17.32 -13.04
C MET A 1 -7.04 -17.90 -11.65
N ASP A 2 -6.32 -19.03 -11.61
CA ASP A 2 -6.22 -19.88 -10.41
C ASP A 2 -4.78 -20.39 -10.25
N ASN A 3 -3.95 -20.19 -11.28
CA ASN A 3 -2.58 -20.72 -11.39
C ASN A 3 -1.50 -19.67 -11.03
N GLY A 4 -1.88 -18.47 -10.59
CA GLY A 4 -0.96 -17.38 -10.28
C GLY A 4 -1.31 -16.58 -9.01
N ASP A 5 -2.59 -16.27 -8.81
CA ASP A 5 -3.00 -15.23 -7.85
C ASP A 5 -3.48 -15.76 -6.49
N GLY A 6 -3.70 -17.08 -6.37
CA GLY A 6 -4.25 -17.69 -5.15
C GLY A 6 -5.75 -17.40 -4.96
N ILE A 7 -6.35 -18.03 -3.95
CA ILE A 7 -7.76 -17.83 -3.58
C ILE A 7 -7.88 -16.50 -2.85
N ALA A 8 -8.83 -15.65 -3.26
CA ALA A 8 -9.09 -14.37 -2.60
C ALA A 8 -9.62 -14.60 -1.18
N VAL A 9 -8.82 -14.24 -0.17
CA VAL A 9 -9.22 -14.25 1.24
C VAL A 9 -9.40 -12.79 1.62
N GLY A 10 -10.57 -12.23 1.29
CA GLY A 10 -10.82 -10.79 1.33
C GLY A 10 -10.48 -10.15 2.68
N TRP A 11 -9.43 -9.33 2.69
CA TRP A 11 -9.11 -8.43 3.79
C TRP A 11 -8.96 -6.99 3.25
N PHE A 12 -9.30 -6.00 4.07
CA PHE A 12 -9.17 -4.59 3.70
C PHE A 12 -7.97 -3.97 4.41
N PRO A 13 -6.85 -3.71 3.71
CA PRO A 13 -5.73 -2.99 4.28
C PRO A 13 -6.04 -1.49 4.36
N ILE A 14 -5.91 -0.92 5.56
CA ILE A 14 -5.96 0.52 5.81
C ILE A 14 -4.54 1.00 6.06
N PHE A 15 -4.06 1.90 5.21
CA PHE A 15 -2.75 2.52 5.37
C PHE A 15 -2.88 3.81 6.15
N ARG A 16 -1.96 4.08 7.08
CA ARG A 16 -1.90 5.35 7.81
C ARG A 16 -0.49 5.87 7.86
N ASP A 17 -0.32 7.18 7.81
CA ASP A 17 0.98 7.78 8.15
C ASP A 17 1.15 7.95 9.66
N LYS A 18 2.31 8.45 10.07
CA LYS A 18 2.63 8.75 11.48
C LYS A 18 1.69 9.77 12.14
N GLU A 19 0.98 10.59 11.36
CA GLU A 19 0.00 11.57 11.84
C GLU A 19 -1.40 10.93 11.96
N GLY A 20 -1.54 9.65 11.62
CA GLY A 20 -2.80 8.91 11.69
C GLY A 20 -3.71 9.18 10.50
N ARG A 21 -3.26 9.91 9.47
CA ARG A 21 -4.06 10.17 8.27
C ARG A 21 -4.18 8.90 7.46
N GLU A 22 -5.40 8.58 7.04
CA GLU A 22 -5.66 7.46 6.15
C GLU A 22 -5.12 7.74 4.75
N LEU A 23 -4.47 6.74 4.18
CA LEU A 23 -3.85 6.79 2.87
C LEU A 23 -4.43 5.72 1.95
N PHE A 24 -4.60 6.08 0.68
CA PHE A 24 -5.13 5.24 -0.38
C PHE A 24 -4.04 4.93 -1.40
N VAL A 25 -3.92 3.67 -1.78
CA VAL A 25 -2.99 3.26 -2.84
C VAL A 25 -3.60 3.60 -4.20
N ARG A 26 -2.86 4.33 -5.04
CA ARG A 26 -3.26 4.61 -6.42
C ARG A 26 -3.24 3.32 -7.24
N ARG A 27 -4.40 2.89 -7.74
CA ARG A 27 -4.54 1.69 -8.60
C ARG A 27 -3.78 1.85 -9.93
N MET A 28 -3.25 0.73 -10.42
CA MET A 28 -2.61 0.66 -11.73
C MET A 28 -3.66 0.83 -12.84
N PRO A 29 -3.51 1.80 -13.76
CA PRO A 29 -4.36 1.88 -14.94
C PRO A 29 -4.08 0.73 -15.91
N THR A 30 -5.10 0.32 -16.66
CA THR A 30 -5.05 -0.86 -17.58
C THR A 30 -4.00 -0.79 -18.69
N PHE A 31 -3.47 0.40 -19.01
CA PHE A 31 -2.47 0.59 -20.06
C PHE A 31 -1.03 0.32 -19.60
N PHE A 32 -0.77 0.26 -18.29
CA PHE A 32 0.59 0.12 -17.76
C PHE A 32 0.91 -1.34 -17.43
N GLU A 33 2.05 -1.84 -17.92
CA GLU A 33 2.62 -3.12 -17.48
C GLU A 33 3.27 -3.02 -16.10
N THR A 34 3.83 -1.85 -15.77
CA THR A 34 4.38 -1.53 -14.45
C THR A 34 4.01 -0.09 -14.06
N PHE A 35 3.73 0.14 -12.78
CA PHE A 35 3.32 1.44 -12.26
C PHE A 35 3.88 1.62 -10.85
N SER A 36 4.31 2.83 -10.51
CA SER A 36 4.86 3.12 -9.18
C SER A 36 3.79 3.02 -8.10
N VAL A 37 4.20 2.60 -6.91
CA VAL A 37 3.32 2.60 -5.74
C VAL A 37 3.31 4.00 -5.17
N VAL A 38 2.14 4.64 -5.19
CA VAL A 38 1.91 5.98 -4.66
C VAL A 38 0.72 5.92 -3.70
N LEU A 39 0.89 6.51 -2.52
CA LEU A 39 -0.14 6.63 -1.49
C LEU A 39 -0.58 8.09 -1.41
N ILE A 40 -1.89 8.30 -1.53
CA ILE A 40 -2.54 9.61 -1.49
C ILE A 40 -3.46 9.71 -0.28
N ASP A 41 -3.69 10.91 0.24
CA ASP A 41 -4.74 11.15 1.24
C ASP A 41 -6.12 11.33 0.59
N GLY A 42 -7.14 11.61 1.40
CA GLY A 42 -8.51 11.86 0.94
C GLY A 42 -8.69 13.08 0.03
N ASP A 43 -7.73 14.02 0.05
CA ASP A 43 -7.71 15.19 -0.84
C ASP A 43 -6.95 14.90 -2.15
N GLY A 44 -6.43 13.68 -2.32
CA GLY A 44 -5.64 13.28 -3.48
C GLY A 44 -4.19 13.76 -3.45
N ILE A 45 -3.70 14.27 -2.30
CA ILE A 45 -2.33 14.73 -2.13
C ILE A 45 -1.42 13.53 -1.86
N VAL A 46 -0.29 13.46 -2.56
CA VAL A 46 0.71 12.40 -2.34
C VAL A 46 1.35 12.56 -0.97
N ARG A 47 1.27 11.51 -0.15
CA ARG A 47 1.85 11.46 1.21
C ARG A 47 2.96 10.45 1.35
N ALA A 48 2.94 9.36 0.58
CA ALA A 48 4.03 8.39 0.58
C ALA A 48 4.21 7.72 -0.79
N ASP A 49 5.40 7.18 -1.03
CA ASP A 49 5.74 6.43 -2.23
C ASP A 49 6.72 5.27 -1.97
N VAL A 50 6.84 4.40 -2.96
CA VAL A 50 7.96 3.46 -3.06
C VAL A 50 8.89 3.96 -4.15
N PRO A 51 10.00 4.63 -3.79
CA PRO A 51 10.83 5.32 -4.75
C PRO A 51 11.60 4.34 -5.64
N PHE A 52 11.70 4.65 -6.94
CA PHE A 52 12.58 3.93 -7.86
C PHE A 52 14.06 4.23 -7.58
N ARG A 53 14.40 5.51 -7.34
CA ARG A 53 15.73 5.95 -6.90
C ARG A 53 15.68 6.38 -5.44
N ARG A 54 16.43 5.69 -4.58
CA ARG A 54 16.42 5.96 -3.12
C ARG A 54 17.14 7.25 -2.74
N ALA A 55 18.10 7.71 -3.53
CA ALA A 55 18.99 8.83 -3.18
C ALA A 55 18.27 10.18 -2.99
N GLU A 56 17.10 10.38 -3.62
CA GLU A 56 16.36 11.64 -3.60
C GLU A 56 14.95 11.47 -2.99
N SER A 57 14.68 10.34 -2.33
CA SER A 57 13.35 10.08 -1.78
C SER A 57 13.08 10.96 -0.55
N LYS A 58 11.93 11.66 -0.60
CA LYS A 58 11.36 12.46 0.50
C LYS A 58 10.08 11.86 1.06
N TYR A 59 9.42 10.99 0.29
CA TYR A 59 8.12 10.41 0.59
C TYR A 59 8.18 8.90 0.81
N SER A 60 9.39 8.34 1.00
CA SER A 60 9.50 6.90 1.26
C SER A 60 8.66 6.46 2.46
N VAL A 61 8.06 5.28 2.35
CA VAL A 61 7.34 4.60 3.44
C VAL A 61 8.10 4.66 4.77
N GLU A 62 9.42 4.49 4.75
CA GLU A 62 10.30 4.59 5.92
C GLU A 62 10.32 5.98 6.55
N GLN A 63 10.49 7.03 5.73
CA GLN A 63 10.61 8.40 6.21
C GLN A 63 9.26 8.96 6.71
N VAL A 64 8.18 8.57 6.04
CA VAL A 64 6.82 9.00 6.39
C VAL A 64 6.30 8.21 7.60
N GLY A 65 6.80 6.99 7.82
CA GLY A 65 6.37 6.12 8.91
C GLY A 65 5.00 5.52 8.65
N VAL A 66 4.77 5.02 7.43
CA VAL A 66 3.48 4.42 7.06
C VAL A 66 3.31 3.07 7.73
N THR A 67 2.13 2.85 8.31
CA THR A 67 1.68 1.56 8.84
C THR A 67 0.53 1.01 8.01
N VAL A 68 0.29 -0.29 8.11
CA VAL A 68 -0.88 -0.96 7.53
C VAL A 68 -1.60 -1.75 8.61
N GLU A 69 -2.92 -1.60 8.67
CA GLU A 69 -3.82 -2.34 9.55
C GLU A 69 -4.85 -3.10 8.71
N PHE A 70 -5.19 -4.33 9.08
CA PHE A 70 -6.13 -5.16 8.34
C PHE A 70 -7.47 -5.28 9.05
N TYR A 71 -8.55 -5.12 8.29
CA TYR A 71 -9.91 -5.39 8.74
C TYR A 71 -10.52 -6.54 7.94
N GLY A 72 -11.12 -7.49 8.66
CA GLY A 72 -11.68 -8.72 8.08
C GLY A 72 -10.62 -9.77 7.70
N GLY A 73 -11.11 -10.94 7.30
CA GLY A 73 -10.26 -12.07 6.91
C GLY A 73 -9.40 -12.62 8.05
N GLU A 74 -8.35 -13.38 7.68
CA GLU A 74 -7.42 -14.03 8.61
C GLU A 74 -6.53 -13.02 9.37
N LEU A 75 -6.26 -11.86 8.77
CA LEU A 75 -5.37 -10.83 9.33
C LEU A 75 -6.13 -9.76 10.14
N ASN A 76 -7.40 -9.99 10.48
CA ASN A 76 -8.21 -8.99 11.17
C ASN A 76 -7.57 -8.49 12.48
N GLY A 77 -7.42 -7.17 12.61
CA GLY A 77 -6.81 -6.51 13.78
C GLY A 77 -5.28 -6.58 13.82
N VAL A 78 -4.64 -7.16 12.80
CA VAL A 78 -3.17 -7.18 12.70
C VAL A 78 -2.68 -5.87 12.08
N SER A 79 -1.69 -5.26 12.72
CA SER A 79 -1.00 -4.07 12.21
C SER A 79 0.47 -4.35 11.95
N TYR A 80 1.00 -3.86 10.83
CA TYR A 80 2.43 -3.89 10.53
C TYR A 80 2.97 -2.48 10.36
N SER A 81 4.17 -2.26 10.90
CA SER A 81 4.94 -1.02 10.74
C SER A 81 6.28 -1.24 10.07
N ASP A 82 6.68 -2.50 9.82
CA ASP A 82 7.94 -2.77 9.16
C ASP A 82 7.84 -2.38 7.67
N PRO A 83 8.79 -1.58 7.16
CA PRO A 83 8.69 -1.02 5.82
C PRO A 83 8.60 -2.07 4.71
N VAL A 84 9.20 -3.25 4.93
CA VAL A 84 9.20 -4.34 3.95
C VAL A 84 7.79 -4.90 3.75
N THR A 85 7.08 -5.19 4.84
CA THR A 85 5.72 -5.72 4.82
C THR A 85 4.72 -4.67 4.36
N VAL A 86 4.85 -3.41 4.82
CA VAL A 86 4.00 -2.31 4.35
C VAL A 86 4.11 -2.14 2.83
N LYS A 87 5.32 -2.15 2.27
CA LYS A 87 5.54 -2.08 0.81
C LYS A 87 5.00 -3.30 0.06
N LYS A 88 5.07 -4.50 0.66
CA LYS A 88 4.51 -5.72 0.08
C LYS A 88 2.99 -5.57 -0.09
N TYR A 89 2.29 -5.13 0.95
CA TYR A 89 0.84 -4.97 0.89
C TYR A 89 0.40 -3.77 0.04
N ALA A 90 1.15 -2.66 0.06
CA ALA A 90 0.86 -1.53 -0.83
C ALA A 90 0.96 -1.92 -2.32
N ARG A 91 1.95 -2.75 -2.70
CA ARG A 91 2.06 -3.30 -4.07
C ARG A 91 0.89 -4.19 -4.45
N ARG A 92 0.40 -5.02 -3.52
CA ARG A 92 -0.77 -5.87 -3.77
C ARG A 92 -2.04 -5.03 -3.92
N ALA A 93 -2.22 -4.01 -3.08
CA ALA A 93 -3.41 -3.14 -3.09
C ALA A 93 -3.51 -2.29 -4.37
N GLN A 94 -2.39 -2.08 -5.06
CA GLN A 94 -2.33 -1.41 -6.36
C GLN A 94 -3.05 -2.19 -7.47
N LEU A 95 -3.08 -3.52 -7.37
CA LEU A 95 -3.70 -4.42 -8.34
C LEU A 95 -5.21 -4.61 -8.13
N GLY A 96 -5.74 -4.23 -6.96
CA GLY A 96 -7.13 -4.42 -6.61
C GLY A 96 -7.30 -4.91 -5.17
N GLU A 97 -8.47 -5.50 -4.90
CA GLU A 97 -8.74 -6.13 -3.61
C GLU A 97 -7.77 -7.30 -3.37
N ILE A 98 -7.34 -7.46 -2.12
CA ILE A 98 -6.44 -8.51 -1.66
C ILE A 98 -7.21 -9.49 -0.78
#